data_AF-F6HXK9-F1
#
_entry.id   AF-F6HXK9-F1
#
_cell.length_a   1.000
_cell.length_b   1.000
_cell.length_c   1.000
_cell.angle_alpha   90.00
_cell.angle_beta   90.00
_cell.angle_gamma   90.00
#
_symmetry.space_group_name_H-M   'P 1'
#
loop_
_entity.id
_entity.type
_entity.pdbx_description
1 polymer ?
#
loop_
_entity_poly.entity_id
_entity_poly.type
_entity_poly.pdbx_seq_one_letter_code
_entity_poly.pdbx_strand_id
1 'polypeptide(L)'
;MDSIKSFKGYGKVDELEERAFKRKTRKRLIILIISSVVLVAVIIGAVAGTLIHKSKSESNSVPASPVSPATSIKAVCSVTQYPDSCVSSISSLDTSNTTDPEELFRLTLRVAIAELSKLSSLPRQLSAKSNDAQLKKALGVCETVFEDAIDRLNDSISSMEVREGEKLLSASKIDDIKTWLSATITDQETCLDALEELNSTLLNEVKTAMQNSTVFASNSLAIVAKLIGILHDLDIQVHRKLLSFSNSDQFPDWVGAGERRLLQETKPTPDVTVAKDGTGDYVTIKEAVAMVPKKSEKRFVIYVKEGNYSENIILDKSKWNVMIYGDGKDKSIVSGNLNFIDGTPTFATATFAAVGKGFIAKYMRFENTAGAAKHQAVAFRSGSDMSVFYQCSFDAFQDTLYAHSNRQFYRECDITGTIDFIFGNAAVVFQACKIQPRQPMSNQFNTITAQGKKDPNQNTGISIQKCSISALNTLTAPTYLGRPWKAYSTTIVMQSNIGSFLNPKGWTEWVTGVDPPSTIFYAEFQNTGPGATLDQRVKWAGFMTNITEDEAAKFTVGTFIQGASWLSESSVTFDASL
;
A
#
# COMPACT_ATOMS: atom_id res chain seq x y z
N MET A 1 36.69 69.93 -10.52
CA MET A 1 36.58 70.75 -11.75
C MET A 1 36.25 69.82 -12.90
N ASP A 2 35.00 69.92 -13.39
CA ASP A 2 34.57 70.00 -14.80
C ASP A 2 35.33 69.17 -15.86
N SER A 3 34.74 68.55 -16.90
CA SER A 3 33.42 68.65 -17.51
C SER A 3 33.30 67.59 -18.64
N ILE A 4 32.16 66.89 -18.68
CA ILE A 4 31.20 66.75 -19.81
C ILE A 4 31.70 66.48 -21.27
N LYS A 5 31.00 65.51 -21.89
CA LYS A 5 30.63 65.25 -23.32
C LYS A 5 31.60 64.48 -24.23
N SER A 6 31.09 63.39 -24.82
CA SER A 6 30.75 63.41 -26.26
C SER A 6 29.83 62.25 -26.68
N PHE A 7 28.79 62.60 -27.42
CA PHE A 7 27.86 61.76 -28.18
C PHE A 7 28.50 61.31 -29.51
N LYS A 8 28.27 60.06 -29.92
CA LYS A 8 28.26 59.55 -31.32
C LYS A 8 27.63 58.16 -31.24
N GLY A 9 26.65 57.73 -32.03
CA GLY A 9 26.08 58.22 -33.28
C GLY A 9 25.56 56.96 -33.98
N TYR A 10 24.28 56.95 -34.36
CA TYR A 10 23.56 55.84 -35.00
C TYR A 10 24.32 55.30 -36.23
N GLY A 11 24.73 54.03 -36.16
CA GLY A 11 25.25 53.27 -37.29
C GLY A 11 24.10 52.65 -38.09
N LYS A 12 24.12 52.86 -39.41
CA LYS A 12 23.18 52.34 -40.41
C LYS A 12 23.02 50.82 -40.29
N VAL A 13 21.77 50.37 -40.30
CA VAL A 13 21.39 48.95 -40.46
C VAL A 13 21.78 48.50 -41.87
N ASP A 14 22.47 47.36 -41.96
CA ASP A 14 22.89 46.74 -43.21
C ASP A 14 21.66 46.30 -44.03
N GLU A 15 21.50 46.85 -45.24
CA GLU A 15 20.37 46.56 -46.13
C GLU A 15 20.27 45.07 -46.51
N LEU A 16 21.36 44.31 -46.38
CA LEU A 16 21.38 42.88 -46.66
C LEU A 16 20.75 42.05 -45.53
N GLU A 17 20.92 42.44 -44.26
CA GLU A 17 20.30 41.76 -43.12
C GLU A 17 18.78 42.00 -43.05
N GLU A 18 18.33 43.21 -43.38
CA GLU A 18 16.89 43.52 -43.40
C GLU A 18 16.15 42.76 -44.51
N ARG A 19 16.80 42.54 -45.67
CA ARG A 19 16.24 41.72 -46.77
C ARG A 19 16.19 40.24 -46.39
N ALA A 20 17.19 39.72 -45.68
CA ALA A 20 17.20 38.34 -45.19
C ALA A 20 16.12 38.08 -44.14
N PHE A 21 15.93 39.02 -43.20
CA PHE A 21 14.86 38.96 -42.20
C PHE A 21 13.47 39.01 -42.86
N LYS A 22 13.21 39.95 -43.78
CA LYS A 22 11.94 40.04 -44.51
C LYS A 22 11.62 38.77 -45.31
N ARG A 23 12.63 38.09 -45.88
CA ARG A 23 12.45 36.81 -46.59
C ARG A 23 12.08 35.67 -45.64
N LYS A 24 12.69 35.61 -44.45
CA LYS A 24 12.40 34.60 -43.41
C LYS A 24 11.01 34.80 -42.80
N THR A 25 10.62 36.06 -42.56
CA THR A 25 9.30 36.44 -42.04
C THR A 25 8.20 36.18 -43.08
N ARG A 26 8.43 36.47 -44.37
CA ARG A 26 7.49 36.09 -45.45
C ARG A 26 7.31 34.59 -45.57
N LYS A 27 8.38 33.78 -45.47
CA LYS A 27 8.26 32.31 -45.48
C LYS A 27 7.45 31.79 -44.29
N ARG A 28 7.67 32.32 -43.08
CA ARG A 28 6.86 31.97 -41.90
C ARG A 28 5.40 32.38 -42.04
N LEU A 29 5.13 33.57 -42.59
CA LEU A 29 3.77 34.04 -42.84
C LEU A 29 3.05 33.15 -43.87
N ILE A 30 3.74 32.74 -44.94
CA ILE A 30 3.19 31.83 -45.96
C ILE A 30 2.88 30.46 -45.33
N ILE A 31 3.76 29.92 -44.49
CA ILE A 31 3.52 28.63 -43.80
C ILE A 31 2.32 28.72 -42.84
N LEU A 32 2.18 29.83 -42.11
CA LEU A 32 1.03 30.06 -41.22
C LEU A 32 -0.27 30.19 -42.02
N ILE A 33 -0.26 30.92 -43.14
CA ILE A 33 -1.44 31.06 -44.01
C ILE A 33 -1.82 29.69 -44.59
N ILE A 34 -0.88 28.93 -45.15
CA ILE A 34 -1.15 27.59 -45.70
C ILE A 34 -1.67 26.65 -44.60
N SER A 35 -1.08 26.66 -43.41
CA SER A 35 -1.53 25.82 -42.29
C SER A 35 -2.94 26.20 -41.81
N SER A 36 -3.26 27.50 -41.79
CA SER A 36 -4.61 27.98 -41.45
C SER A 36 -5.65 27.60 -42.50
N VAL A 37 -5.30 27.64 -43.79
CA VAL A 37 -6.20 27.21 -44.88
C VAL A 37 -6.43 25.70 -44.83
N VAL A 38 -5.40 24.89 -44.56
CA VAL A 38 -5.54 23.44 -44.38
C VAL A 38 -6.42 23.12 -43.16
N LEU A 39 -6.22 23.82 -42.03
CA LEU A 39 -7.05 23.64 -40.84
C LEU A 39 -8.52 23.97 -41.12
N VAL A 40 -8.80 25.07 -41.82
CA VAL A 40 -10.16 25.45 -42.20
C VAL A 40 -10.76 24.42 -43.17
N ALA A 41 -9.99 23.90 -44.13
CA ALA A 41 -10.45 22.84 -45.03
C ALA A 41 -10.78 21.53 -44.28
N VAL A 42 -9.99 21.16 -43.27
CA VAL A 42 -10.26 19.99 -42.41
C VAL A 42 -11.52 20.21 -41.57
N ILE A 43 -11.71 21.42 -41.01
CA ILE A 43 -12.91 21.76 -40.25
C ILE A 43 -14.15 21.75 -41.15
N ILE A 44 -14.07 22.34 -42.35
CA ILE A 44 -15.16 22.30 -43.33
C ILE A 44 -15.44 20.85 -43.77
N GLY A 45 -14.41 20.02 -43.95
CA GLY A 45 -14.55 18.60 -44.25
C GLY A 45 -15.23 17.82 -43.11
N ALA A 46 -14.89 18.11 -41.86
CA ALA A 46 -15.50 17.49 -40.67
C ALA A 46 -16.95 17.98 -40.47
N VAL A 47 -17.23 19.26 -40.69
CA VAL A 47 -18.58 19.84 -40.58
C VAL A 47 -19.47 19.39 -41.73
N ALA A 48 -18.97 19.35 -42.97
CA ALA A 48 -19.69 18.77 -44.10
C ALA A 48 -19.90 17.26 -43.92
N GLY A 49 -18.89 16.54 -43.41
CA GLY A 49 -18.99 15.12 -43.06
C GLY A 49 -20.09 14.84 -42.04
N THR A 50 -20.16 15.63 -40.97
CA THR A 50 -21.21 15.52 -39.93
C THR A 50 -22.58 15.97 -40.41
N LEU A 51 -22.68 16.99 -41.28
CA LEU A 51 -23.95 17.45 -41.85
C LEU A 51 -24.51 16.49 -42.92
N ILE A 52 -23.65 15.84 -43.71
CA ILE A 52 -24.04 14.79 -44.65
C ILE A 52 -24.39 13.50 -43.89
N HIS A 53 -23.75 13.23 -42.75
CA HIS A 53 -24.15 12.12 -41.87
C HIS A 53 -25.50 12.38 -41.19
N LYS A 54 -25.83 13.65 -40.90
CA LYS A 54 -27.07 14.06 -40.25
C LYS A 54 -28.28 14.14 -41.20
N SER A 55 -28.07 14.32 -42.51
CA SER A 55 -29.17 14.39 -43.49
C SER A 55 -29.53 13.05 -44.15
N LYS A 56 -28.89 11.94 -43.75
CA LYS A 56 -29.16 10.58 -44.24
C LYS A 56 -29.56 9.57 -43.14
N SER A 57 -30.06 10.06 -42.01
CA SER A 57 -30.61 9.23 -40.93
C SER A 57 -32.13 9.35 -40.83
N GLU A 58 -32.82 9.13 -41.95
CA GLU A 58 -34.10 8.43 -41.92
C GLU A 58 -33.86 7.04 -42.49
N SER A 59 -33.54 6.08 -41.61
CA SER A 59 -33.83 4.66 -41.80
C SER A 59 -33.37 3.88 -40.57
N ASN A 60 -34.34 3.17 -40.00
CA ASN A 60 -34.23 1.92 -39.25
C ASN A 60 -33.12 1.83 -38.18
N SER A 61 -33.56 1.80 -36.92
CA SER A 61 -32.80 1.23 -35.81
C SER A 61 -32.32 -0.18 -36.15
N VAL A 62 -31.10 -0.29 -36.68
CA VAL A 62 -30.35 -1.53 -36.68
C VAL A 62 -29.95 -1.78 -35.23
N PRO A 63 -30.33 -2.92 -34.61
CA PRO A 63 -29.85 -3.26 -33.28
C PRO A 63 -28.32 -3.31 -33.31
N ALA A 64 -27.65 -2.72 -32.32
CA ALA A 64 -26.21 -2.92 -32.13
C ALA A 64 -25.93 -4.43 -32.17
N SER A 65 -24.98 -4.86 -33.01
CA SER A 65 -24.58 -6.27 -33.09
C SER A 65 -24.27 -6.80 -31.69
N PRO A 66 -24.75 -8.00 -31.30
CA PRO A 66 -24.48 -8.55 -29.98
C PRO A 66 -22.97 -8.67 -29.76
N VAL A 67 -22.47 -8.12 -28.65
CA VAL A 67 -21.05 -8.20 -28.28
C VAL A 67 -20.69 -9.67 -28.12
N SER A 68 -19.66 -10.14 -28.82
CA SER A 68 -19.22 -11.54 -28.69
C SER A 68 -18.48 -11.75 -27.36
N PRO A 69 -18.55 -12.92 -26.71
CA PRO A 69 -17.76 -13.23 -25.51
C PRO A 69 -16.26 -12.96 -25.70
N ALA A 70 -15.72 -13.27 -26.88
CA ALA A 70 -14.31 -13.00 -27.21
C ALA A 70 -13.98 -11.50 -27.20
N THR A 71 -14.92 -10.64 -27.62
CA THR A 71 -14.77 -9.19 -27.56
C THR A 71 -14.80 -8.69 -26.12
N SER A 72 -15.72 -9.20 -25.29
CA SER A 72 -15.81 -8.84 -23.86
C SER A 72 -14.56 -9.26 -23.09
N ILE A 73 -14.04 -10.48 -23.32
CA ILE A 73 -12.79 -10.96 -22.71
C ILE A 73 -11.62 -10.03 -23.06
N LYS A 74 -11.48 -9.66 -24.33
CA LYS A 74 -10.43 -8.72 -24.76
C LYS A 74 -10.57 -7.36 -24.09
N ALA A 75 -11.78 -6.83 -23.96
CA ALA A 75 -12.03 -5.55 -23.30
C ALA A 75 -11.60 -5.60 -21.82
N VAL A 76 -12.06 -6.62 -21.07
CA VAL A 76 -11.68 -6.81 -19.66
C VAL A 76 -10.17 -7.01 -19.50
N CYS A 77 -9.55 -7.83 -20.34
CA CYS A 77 -8.12 -8.11 -20.25
C CYS A 77 -7.22 -6.96 -20.73
N SER A 78 -7.72 -6.03 -21.54
CA SER A 78 -6.93 -4.91 -22.08
C SER A 78 -6.36 -3.99 -21.00
N VAL A 79 -6.97 -3.98 -19.82
CA VAL A 79 -6.57 -3.11 -18.72
C VAL A 79 -5.43 -3.68 -17.87
N THR A 80 -5.10 -4.96 -18.09
CA THR A 80 -4.14 -5.73 -17.30
C THR A 80 -2.69 -5.49 -17.72
N GLN A 81 -1.74 -5.88 -16.86
CA GLN A 81 -0.32 -5.85 -17.24
C GLN A 81 0.06 -6.97 -18.20
N TYR A 82 -0.71 -8.06 -18.23
CA TYR A 82 -0.46 -9.22 -19.09
C TYR A 82 -1.70 -9.59 -19.92
N PRO A 83 -2.10 -8.75 -20.91
CA PRO A 83 -3.35 -8.94 -21.66
C PRO A 83 -3.43 -10.30 -22.35
N ASP A 84 -2.35 -10.77 -22.97
CA ASP A 84 -2.34 -12.04 -23.69
C ASP A 84 -2.50 -13.24 -22.74
N SER A 85 -1.85 -13.19 -21.57
CA SER A 85 -2.00 -14.21 -20.52
C SER A 85 -3.40 -14.18 -19.91
N CYS A 86 -3.99 -13.00 -19.76
CA CYS A 86 -5.38 -12.85 -19.31
C CYS A 86 -6.36 -13.47 -20.32
N VAL A 87 -6.25 -13.12 -21.60
CA VAL A 87 -7.15 -13.64 -22.65
C VAL A 87 -7.03 -15.15 -22.77
N SER A 88 -5.81 -15.68 -22.85
CA SER A 88 -5.57 -17.12 -23.04
C SER A 88 -6.05 -17.96 -21.86
N SER A 89 -5.83 -17.51 -20.63
CA SER A 89 -6.29 -18.24 -19.43
C SER A 89 -7.81 -18.29 -19.32
N ILE A 90 -8.52 -17.18 -19.55
CA ILE A 90 -9.99 -17.15 -19.48
C ILE A 90 -10.62 -17.93 -20.64
N SER A 91 -10.11 -17.75 -21.87
CA SER A 91 -10.67 -18.40 -23.06
C SER A 91 -10.53 -19.92 -23.04
N SER A 92 -9.64 -20.46 -22.22
CA SER A 92 -9.47 -21.90 -22.01
C SER A 92 -10.54 -22.54 -21.13
N LEU A 93 -11.40 -21.74 -20.48
CA LEU A 93 -12.45 -22.22 -19.58
C LEU A 93 -13.75 -22.46 -20.34
N ASP A 94 -14.41 -23.59 -20.08
CA ASP A 94 -15.71 -23.94 -20.68
C ASP A 94 -16.82 -22.93 -20.34
N THR A 95 -16.68 -22.24 -19.20
CA THR A 95 -17.63 -21.23 -18.71
C THR A 95 -17.36 -19.81 -19.25
N SER A 96 -16.45 -19.64 -20.21
CA SER A 96 -16.06 -18.33 -20.77
C SER A 96 -17.07 -17.73 -21.75
N ASN A 97 -18.19 -18.42 -22.01
CA ASN A 97 -19.27 -17.95 -22.88
C ASN A 97 -20.17 -16.90 -22.22
N THR A 98 -19.58 -15.87 -21.63
CA THR A 98 -20.29 -14.75 -21.02
C THR A 98 -19.76 -13.42 -21.55
N THR A 99 -20.63 -12.43 -21.64
CA THR A 99 -20.29 -11.05 -21.98
C THR A 99 -20.25 -10.14 -20.76
N ASP A 100 -20.62 -10.66 -19.58
CA ASP A 100 -20.72 -9.93 -18.32
C ASP A 100 -19.32 -9.69 -17.71
N PRO A 101 -18.87 -8.42 -17.57
CA PRO A 101 -17.59 -8.08 -16.97
C PRO A 101 -17.40 -8.61 -15.56
N GLU A 102 -18.46 -8.73 -14.76
CA GLU A 102 -18.36 -9.17 -13.38
C GLU A 102 -18.13 -10.69 -13.29
N GLU A 103 -18.81 -11.48 -14.12
CA GLU A 103 -18.53 -12.92 -14.25
C GLU A 103 -17.15 -13.16 -14.86
N LEU A 104 -16.73 -12.37 -15.86
CA LEU A 104 -15.38 -12.45 -16.41
C LEU A 104 -14.31 -12.16 -15.35
N PHE A 105 -14.54 -11.18 -14.48
CA PHE A 105 -13.67 -10.93 -13.33
C PHE A 105 -13.68 -12.11 -12.34
N ARG A 106 -14.83 -12.72 -12.05
CA ARG A 106 -14.89 -13.93 -11.22
C ARG A 106 -14.07 -15.08 -11.82
N LEU A 107 -14.08 -15.24 -13.15
CA LEU A 107 -13.25 -16.25 -13.82
C LEU A 107 -11.75 -15.98 -13.64
N THR A 108 -11.29 -14.72 -13.65
CA THR A 108 -9.87 -14.41 -13.43
C THR A 108 -9.40 -14.78 -12.03
N LEU A 109 -10.26 -14.56 -11.02
CA LEU A 109 -10.00 -15.01 -9.65
C LEU A 109 -9.87 -16.54 -9.57
N ARG A 110 -10.76 -17.28 -10.25
CA ARG A 110 -10.69 -18.76 -10.28
C ARG A 110 -9.40 -19.27 -10.92
N VAL A 111 -8.96 -18.64 -11.99
CA VAL A 111 -7.66 -18.96 -12.62
C VAL A 111 -6.51 -18.73 -11.65
N ALA A 112 -6.51 -17.58 -10.96
CA ALA A 112 -5.46 -17.25 -9.98
C ALA A 112 -5.41 -18.27 -8.83
N ILE A 113 -6.57 -18.66 -8.29
CA ILE A 113 -6.69 -19.69 -7.24
C ILE A 113 -6.17 -21.03 -7.74
N ALA A 114 -6.58 -21.45 -8.94
CA ALA A 114 -6.19 -22.73 -9.50
C ALA A 114 -4.67 -22.86 -9.66
N GLU A 115 -4.00 -21.82 -10.17
CA GLU A 115 -2.53 -21.83 -10.28
C GLU A 115 -1.83 -21.77 -8.93
N LEU A 116 -2.29 -20.90 -8.01
CA LEU A 116 -1.65 -20.81 -6.70
C LEU A 116 -1.83 -22.09 -5.87
N SER A 117 -2.99 -22.75 -5.99
CA SER A 117 -3.28 -24.01 -5.30
C SER A 117 -2.33 -25.13 -5.72
N LYS A 118 -1.85 -25.14 -6.98
CA LYS A 118 -0.83 -26.11 -7.44
C LYS A 118 0.51 -25.95 -6.70
N LEU A 119 0.80 -24.75 -6.23
CA LEU A 119 2.06 -24.41 -5.55
C LEU A 119 2.03 -24.66 -4.04
N SER A 120 0.85 -24.82 -3.44
CA SER A 120 0.68 -25.00 -1.98
C SER A 120 1.55 -26.12 -1.37
N SER A 121 1.80 -27.20 -2.13
CA SER A 121 2.62 -28.32 -1.67
C SER A 121 4.12 -28.18 -1.93
N LEU A 122 4.53 -27.23 -2.78
CA LEU A 122 5.91 -27.06 -3.22
C LEU A 122 6.87 -26.77 -2.05
N PRO A 123 6.57 -25.84 -1.11
CA PRO A 123 7.47 -25.56 0.01
C PRO A 123 7.73 -26.80 0.88
N ARG A 124 6.70 -27.61 1.14
CA ARG A 124 6.83 -28.87 1.90
C ARG A 124 7.72 -29.88 1.17
N GLN A 125 7.56 -30.01 -0.15
CA GLN A 125 8.39 -30.91 -0.96
C GLN A 125 9.86 -30.50 -0.98
N LEU A 126 10.14 -29.20 -1.14
CA LEU A 126 11.50 -28.66 -1.11
C LEU A 126 12.12 -28.79 0.29
N SER A 127 11.32 -28.56 1.34
CA SER A 127 11.75 -28.69 2.74
C SER A 127 12.15 -30.13 3.06
N ALA A 128 11.39 -31.13 2.57
CA ALA A 128 11.71 -32.55 2.76
C ALA A 128 13.01 -32.99 2.06
N LYS A 129 13.43 -32.30 1.00
CA LYS A 129 14.67 -32.60 0.25
C LYS A 129 15.91 -31.89 0.83
N SER A 130 15.73 -30.93 1.72
CA SER A 130 16.83 -30.15 2.29
C SER A 130 17.23 -30.64 3.68
N ASN A 131 18.51 -30.46 4.04
CA ASN A 131 19.01 -30.62 5.40
C ASN A 131 19.31 -29.27 6.09
N ASP A 132 19.20 -28.15 5.37
CA ASP A 132 19.46 -26.82 5.89
C ASP A 132 18.27 -26.33 6.75
N ALA A 133 18.53 -26.11 8.04
CA ALA A 133 17.52 -25.68 9.00
C ALA A 133 17.00 -24.25 8.73
N GLN A 134 17.83 -23.32 8.27
CA GLN A 134 17.41 -21.96 7.93
C GLN A 134 16.55 -21.98 6.67
N LEU A 135 16.95 -22.75 5.66
CA LEU A 135 16.15 -22.93 4.45
C LEU A 135 14.78 -23.55 4.76
N LYS A 136 14.71 -24.54 5.66
CA LYS A 136 13.42 -25.12 6.09
C LYS A 136 12.51 -24.08 6.74
N LYS A 137 13.06 -23.18 7.56
CA LYS A 137 12.28 -22.08 8.16
C LYS A 137 11.78 -21.10 7.10
N ALA A 138 12.60 -20.72 6.13
CA ALA A 138 12.18 -19.86 5.02
C ALA A 138 11.08 -20.52 4.17
N LEU A 139 11.20 -21.82 3.89
CA LEU A 139 10.13 -22.57 3.21
C LEU A 139 8.85 -22.69 4.06
N GLY A 140 8.97 -22.69 5.39
CA GLY A 140 7.80 -22.57 6.29
C GLY A 140 7.11 -21.21 6.20
N VAL A 141 7.86 -20.13 5.96
CA VAL A 141 7.27 -18.82 5.63
C VAL A 141 6.49 -18.92 4.33
N CYS A 142 7.09 -19.49 3.27
CA CYS A 142 6.41 -19.72 1.99
C CYS A 142 5.10 -20.49 2.13
N GLU A 143 5.09 -21.57 2.92
CA GLU A 143 3.87 -22.34 3.19
C GLU A 143 2.78 -21.47 3.83
N THR A 144 3.13 -20.69 4.85
CA THR A 144 2.20 -19.81 5.56
C THR A 144 1.58 -18.78 4.60
N VAL A 145 2.43 -18.07 3.84
CA VAL A 145 1.97 -16.97 2.97
C VAL A 145 1.24 -17.49 1.73
N PHE A 146 1.52 -18.71 1.24
CA PHE A 146 0.72 -19.31 0.17
C PHE A 146 -0.69 -19.68 0.64
N GLU A 147 -0.82 -20.22 1.86
CA GLU A 147 -2.14 -20.49 2.44
C GLU A 147 -2.94 -19.19 2.65
N ASP A 148 -2.29 -18.13 3.14
CA ASP A 148 -2.92 -16.81 3.32
C ASP A 148 -3.33 -16.19 1.97
N ALA A 149 -2.49 -16.30 0.95
CA ALA A 149 -2.78 -15.81 -0.39
C ALA A 149 -3.97 -16.52 -1.05
N ILE A 150 -4.12 -17.83 -0.83
CA ILE A 150 -5.28 -18.62 -1.29
C ILE A 150 -6.55 -18.18 -0.56
N ASP A 151 -6.49 -18.01 0.77
CA ASP A 151 -7.64 -17.56 1.55
C ASP A 151 -8.14 -16.18 1.09
N ARG A 152 -7.24 -15.23 0.85
CA ARG A 152 -7.58 -13.89 0.32
C ARG A 152 -8.26 -13.93 -1.05
N LEU A 153 -7.82 -14.83 -1.93
CA LEU A 153 -8.47 -15.02 -3.22
C LEU A 153 -9.86 -15.63 -3.07
N ASN A 154 -10.03 -16.59 -2.15
CA ASN A 154 -11.34 -17.16 -1.83
C ASN A 154 -12.28 -16.11 -1.22
N ASP A 155 -11.80 -15.31 -0.26
CA ASP A 155 -12.54 -14.19 0.32
C ASP A 155 -12.99 -13.19 -0.76
N SER A 156 -12.13 -12.94 -1.75
CA SER A 156 -12.46 -12.10 -2.91
C SER A 156 -13.62 -12.67 -3.72
N ILE A 157 -13.64 -13.98 -3.97
CA ILE A 157 -14.76 -14.66 -4.67
C ILE A 157 -16.03 -14.63 -3.81
N SER A 158 -15.93 -14.94 -2.52
CA SER A 158 -17.09 -14.96 -1.62
C SER A 158 -17.73 -13.59 -1.46
N SER A 159 -16.94 -12.51 -1.51
CA SER A 159 -17.48 -11.13 -1.51
C SER A 159 -18.32 -10.80 -2.76
N MET A 160 -18.09 -11.52 -3.86
CA MET A 160 -18.88 -11.42 -5.09
C MET A 160 -20.15 -12.29 -5.09
N GLU A 161 -20.46 -13.03 -4.02
CA GLU A 161 -21.73 -13.74 -3.90
C GLU A 161 -22.85 -12.75 -3.51
N VAL A 162 -24.03 -12.94 -4.09
CA VAL A 162 -25.16 -12.01 -3.98
C VAL A 162 -26.31 -12.66 -3.22
N ARG A 163 -26.87 -11.94 -2.25
CA ARG A 163 -28.22 -12.20 -1.71
C ARG A 163 -29.25 -11.60 -2.68
N GLU A 164 -30.41 -12.25 -2.86
CA GLU A 164 -31.49 -11.74 -3.72
C GLU A 164 -31.75 -10.24 -3.48
N GLY A 165 -31.51 -9.42 -4.52
CA GLY A 165 -31.75 -7.97 -4.49
C GLY A 165 -30.53 -7.06 -4.30
N GLU A 166 -29.32 -7.58 -4.03
CA GLU A 166 -28.08 -6.79 -3.98
C GLU A 166 -27.35 -6.73 -5.34
N LYS A 167 -26.65 -5.62 -5.64
CA LYS A 167 -25.73 -5.56 -6.79
C LYS A 167 -24.46 -6.36 -6.48
N LEU A 168 -23.90 -7.05 -7.48
CA LEU A 168 -22.73 -7.93 -7.32
C LEU A 168 -21.53 -7.21 -6.68
N LEU A 169 -21.25 -5.97 -7.13
CA LEU A 169 -20.10 -5.19 -6.68
C LEU A 169 -20.49 -3.77 -6.26
N SER A 170 -20.36 -3.47 -4.96
CA SER A 170 -20.38 -2.11 -4.43
C SER A 170 -18.96 -1.50 -4.45
N ALA A 171 -18.84 -0.18 -4.33
CA ALA A 171 -17.53 0.47 -4.22
C ALA A 171 -16.71 -0.07 -3.04
N SER A 172 -17.34 -0.33 -1.88
CA SER A 172 -16.65 -0.90 -0.71
C SER A 172 -16.15 -2.31 -0.99
N LYS A 173 -16.96 -3.17 -1.63
CA LYS A 173 -16.54 -4.53 -2.03
C LYS A 173 -15.36 -4.48 -3.00
N ILE A 174 -15.36 -3.54 -3.95
CA ILE A 174 -14.25 -3.33 -4.88
C ILE A 174 -12.97 -2.95 -4.13
N ASP A 175 -13.05 -2.03 -3.16
CA ASP A 175 -11.90 -1.62 -2.34
C ASP A 175 -11.37 -2.77 -1.47
N ASP A 176 -12.26 -3.59 -0.91
CA ASP A 176 -11.90 -4.78 -0.13
C ASP A 176 -11.19 -5.82 -1.02
N ILE A 177 -11.79 -6.18 -2.16
CA ILE A 177 -11.20 -7.13 -3.12
C ILE A 177 -9.85 -6.62 -3.64
N LYS A 178 -9.73 -5.33 -3.94
CA LYS A 178 -8.46 -4.71 -4.35
C LYS A 178 -7.41 -4.82 -3.25
N THR A 179 -7.79 -4.62 -2.00
CA THR A 179 -6.90 -4.76 -0.83
C THR A 179 -6.43 -6.21 -0.67
N TRP A 180 -7.35 -7.18 -0.74
CA TRP A 180 -7.01 -8.59 -0.60
C TRP A 180 -6.13 -9.10 -1.74
N LEU A 181 -6.41 -8.71 -2.99
CA LEU A 181 -5.56 -9.04 -4.13
C LEU A 181 -4.18 -8.37 -4.05
N SER A 182 -4.11 -7.14 -3.52
CA SER A 182 -2.83 -6.49 -3.25
C SER A 182 -2.03 -7.26 -2.21
N ALA A 183 -2.70 -7.79 -1.19
CA ALA A 183 -2.08 -8.63 -0.17
C ALA A 183 -1.71 -10.02 -0.70
N THR A 184 -2.48 -10.65 -1.59
CA THR A 184 -2.11 -11.91 -2.28
C THR A 184 -0.77 -11.78 -3.01
N ILE A 185 -0.54 -10.68 -3.72
CA ILE A 185 0.75 -10.42 -4.37
C ILE A 185 1.85 -10.23 -3.32
N THR A 186 1.56 -9.50 -2.23
CA THR A 186 2.51 -9.29 -1.12
C THR A 186 2.93 -10.60 -0.46
N ASP A 187 1.98 -11.49 -0.23
CA ASP A 187 2.22 -12.82 0.36
C ASP A 187 3.13 -13.66 -0.54
N GLN A 188 2.88 -13.67 -1.86
CA GLN A 188 3.76 -14.32 -2.83
C GLN A 188 5.19 -13.75 -2.81
N GLU A 189 5.33 -12.43 -2.78
CA GLU A 189 6.65 -11.79 -2.67
C GLU A 189 7.38 -12.12 -1.38
N THR A 190 6.65 -12.20 -0.26
CA THR A 190 7.24 -12.50 1.05
C THR A 190 7.91 -13.88 1.08
N CYS A 191 7.38 -14.86 0.33
CA CYS A 191 8.06 -16.14 0.13
C CYS A 191 9.41 -15.98 -0.59
N LEU A 192 9.43 -15.19 -1.67
CA LEU A 192 10.66 -14.94 -2.43
C LEU A 192 11.67 -14.16 -1.59
N ASP A 193 11.22 -13.19 -0.81
CA ASP A 193 12.05 -12.38 0.09
C ASP A 193 12.74 -13.27 1.14
N ALA A 194 12.01 -14.20 1.76
CA ALA A 194 12.59 -15.14 2.73
C ALA A 194 13.68 -16.05 2.11
N LEU A 195 13.60 -16.36 0.82
CA LEU A 195 14.62 -17.12 0.10
C LEU A 195 15.79 -16.24 -0.36
N GLU A 196 15.51 -14.99 -0.74
CA GLU A 196 16.49 -13.99 -1.15
C GLU A 196 17.39 -13.58 0.02
N GLU A 197 16.82 -13.37 1.21
CA GLU A 197 17.55 -13.07 2.45
C GLU A 197 18.63 -14.14 2.75
N LEU A 198 18.33 -15.40 2.45
CA LEU A 198 19.27 -16.53 2.64
C LEU A 198 20.25 -16.71 1.47
N ASN A 199 20.14 -15.92 0.39
CA ASN A 199 20.83 -16.18 -0.88
C ASN A 199 20.62 -17.63 -1.38
N SER A 200 19.40 -18.14 -1.23
CA SER A 200 19.08 -19.54 -1.55
C SER A 200 19.17 -19.83 -3.04
N THR A 201 19.73 -20.99 -3.39
CA THR A 201 19.75 -21.48 -4.79
C THR A 201 18.36 -21.82 -5.32
N LEU A 202 17.39 -22.06 -4.43
CA LEU A 202 16.00 -22.37 -4.79
C LEU A 202 15.20 -21.14 -5.22
N LEU A 203 15.72 -19.92 -5.01
CA LEU A 203 15.00 -18.68 -5.32
C LEU A 203 14.48 -18.67 -6.76
N ASN A 204 15.33 -19.02 -7.73
CA ASN A 204 14.95 -19.02 -9.14
C ASN A 204 13.94 -20.13 -9.48
N GLU A 205 14.08 -21.31 -8.89
CA GLU A 205 13.14 -22.43 -9.08
C GLU A 205 11.75 -22.05 -8.58
N VAL A 206 11.66 -21.52 -7.35
CA VAL A 206 10.39 -21.10 -6.74
C VAL A 206 9.79 -19.92 -7.51
N LYS A 207 10.60 -18.93 -7.90
CA LYS A 207 10.16 -17.80 -8.71
C LYS A 207 9.58 -18.23 -10.06
N THR A 208 10.21 -19.19 -10.75
CA THR A 208 9.70 -19.73 -12.00
C THR A 208 8.40 -20.50 -11.77
N ALA A 209 8.30 -21.32 -10.73
CA ALA A 209 7.07 -22.04 -10.40
C ALA A 209 5.90 -21.07 -10.11
N MET A 210 6.18 -19.94 -9.44
CA MET A 210 5.19 -18.93 -9.09
C MET A 210 4.78 -18.00 -10.23
N GLN A 211 5.45 -18.05 -11.39
CA GLN A 211 5.28 -17.06 -12.45
C GLN A 211 3.80 -16.92 -12.87
N ASN A 212 3.10 -18.03 -13.10
CA ASN A 212 1.70 -18.01 -13.50
C ASN A 212 0.79 -17.47 -12.40
N SER A 213 0.98 -17.89 -11.14
CA SER A 213 0.14 -17.41 -10.03
C SER A 213 0.31 -15.91 -9.80
N THR A 214 1.52 -15.38 -9.96
CA THR A 214 1.79 -13.94 -9.84
C THR A 214 1.14 -13.16 -10.98
N VAL A 215 1.29 -13.63 -12.22
CA VAL A 215 0.69 -13.01 -13.41
C VAL A 215 -0.84 -12.97 -13.31
N PHE A 216 -1.47 -14.07 -12.89
CA PHE A 216 -2.94 -14.12 -12.81
C PHE A 216 -3.51 -13.35 -11.62
N ALA A 217 -2.80 -13.29 -10.49
CA ALA A 217 -3.16 -12.39 -9.40
C ALA A 217 -3.06 -10.92 -9.83
N SER A 218 -1.99 -10.55 -10.56
CA SER A 218 -1.80 -9.20 -11.14
C SER A 218 -2.92 -8.83 -12.13
N ASN A 219 -3.30 -9.75 -13.02
CA ASN A 219 -4.40 -9.54 -13.95
C ASN A 219 -5.73 -9.30 -13.22
N SER A 220 -6.03 -10.11 -12.21
CA SER A 220 -7.24 -9.96 -11.39
C SER A 220 -7.23 -8.60 -10.66
N LEU A 221 -6.09 -8.19 -10.10
CA LEU A 221 -5.94 -6.91 -9.42
C LEU A 221 -6.15 -5.72 -10.38
N ALA A 222 -5.59 -5.79 -11.58
CA ALA A 222 -5.73 -4.73 -12.58
C ALA A 222 -7.19 -4.58 -13.06
N ILE A 223 -7.90 -5.70 -13.24
CA ILE A 223 -9.32 -5.71 -13.61
C ILE A 223 -10.15 -5.04 -12.52
N VAL A 224 -10.04 -5.47 -11.25
CA VAL A 224 -10.84 -4.89 -10.17
C VAL A 224 -10.52 -3.41 -9.95
N ALA A 225 -9.25 -3.02 -10.08
CA ALA A 225 -8.81 -1.64 -9.90
C ALA A 225 -9.40 -0.67 -10.95
N LYS A 226 -9.79 -1.19 -12.12
CA LYS A 226 -10.33 -0.41 -13.25
C LYS A 226 -11.78 -0.76 -13.57
N LEU A 227 -12.41 -1.62 -12.77
CA LEU A 227 -13.72 -2.20 -13.07
C LEU A 227 -14.81 -1.13 -13.18
N ILE A 228 -14.78 -0.10 -12.32
CA ILE A 228 -15.73 1.02 -12.42
C ILE A 228 -15.60 1.76 -13.77
N GLY A 229 -14.37 1.91 -14.28
CA GLY A 229 -14.13 2.49 -15.60
C GLY A 229 -14.64 1.58 -16.72
N ILE A 230 -14.39 0.27 -16.62
CA ILE A 230 -14.88 -0.73 -17.59
C ILE A 230 -16.41 -0.74 -17.65
N LEU A 231 -17.08 -0.71 -16.50
CA LEU A 231 -18.55 -0.68 -16.44
C LEU A 231 -19.12 0.60 -17.07
N HIS A 232 -18.46 1.74 -16.86
CA HIS A 232 -18.83 2.99 -17.50
C HIS A 232 -18.64 2.95 -19.02
N ASP A 233 -17.51 2.43 -19.50
CA ASP A 233 -17.21 2.32 -20.94
C ASP A 233 -18.16 1.34 -21.68
N LEU A 234 -18.81 0.43 -20.94
CA LEU A 234 -19.80 -0.52 -21.44
C LEU A 234 -21.27 -0.07 -21.23
N ASP A 235 -21.50 1.20 -20.88
CA ASP A 235 -22.82 1.80 -20.61
C ASP A 235 -23.63 1.11 -19.49
N ILE A 236 -22.94 0.50 -18.52
CA ILE A 236 -23.56 -0.12 -17.35
C ILE A 236 -23.63 0.91 -16.21
N GLN A 237 -24.84 1.27 -15.77
CA GLN A 237 -25.06 2.32 -14.76
C GLN A 237 -24.54 1.93 -13.36
N VAL A 238 -23.36 2.43 -13.01
CA VAL A 238 -22.82 2.39 -11.63
C VAL A 238 -23.25 3.66 -10.88
N HIS A 239 -24.13 3.51 -9.89
CA HIS A 239 -24.49 4.61 -9.00
C HIS A 239 -23.36 4.81 -7.99
N ARG A 240 -22.49 5.79 -8.25
CA ARG A 240 -21.50 6.24 -7.27
C ARG A 240 -22.27 6.94 -6.15
N LYS A 241 -22.45 6.30 -4.99
CA LYS A 241 -22.97 7.01 -3.82
C LYS A 241 -21.88 8.00 -3.40
N LEU A 242 -22.07 9.27 -3.74
CA LEU A 242 -21.26 10.35 -3.20
C LEU A 242 -21.41 10.24 -1.68
N LEU A 243 -20.34 9.85 -0.97
CA LEU A 243 -20.34 9.88 0.48
C LEU A 243 -20.42 11.36 0.86
N SER A 244 -21.63 11.81 1.16
CA SER A 244 -21.87 13.09 1.79
C SER A 244 -21.06 13.12 3.08
N PHE A 245 -20.15 14.08 3.20
CA PHE A 245 -19.44 14.42 4.42
C PHE A 245 -20.45 14.98 5.42
N SER A 246 -21.17 14.08 6.10
CA SER A 246 -22.07 14.40 7.21
C SER A 246 -21.39 13.93 8.49
N ASN A 247 -21.13 14.90 9.38
CA ASN A 247 -20.58 14.84 10.75
C ASN A 247 -20.16 13.48 11.33
N SER A 248 -18.94 13.51 11.88
CA SER A 248 -18.12 12.47 12.51
C SER A 248 -18.71 11.62 13.67
N ASP A 249 -20.02 11.64 13.90
CA ASP A 249 -20.58 11.12 15.17
C ASP A 249 -21.53 9.92 15.00
N GLN A 250 -21.72 9.38 13.79
CA GLN A 250 -22.65 8.27 13.55
C GLN A 250 -21.93 6.96 13.21
N PHE A 251 -21.91 6.02 14.16
CA PHE A 251 -21.48 4.63 13.93
C PHE A 251 -22.43 3.93 12.94
N PRO A 252 -21.94 2.99 12.10
CA PRO A 252 -22.77 2.18 11.23
C PRO A 252 -23.86 1.40 11.98
N ASP A 253 -25.03 1.19 11.35
CA ASP A 253 -26.20 0.54 11.97
C ASP A 253 -25.96 -0.91 12.42
N TRP A 254 -24.97 -1.59 11.84
CA TRP A 254 -24.61 -2.96 12.18
C TRP A 254 -23.67 -3.07 13.39
N VAL A 255 -23.04 -1.97 13.82
CA VAL A 255 -22.27 -1.91 15.06
C VAL A 255 -23.25 -1.73 16.22
N GLY A 256 -23.44 -2.80 17.00
CA GLY A 256 -24.38 -2.81 18.12
C GLY A 256 -24.03 -1.77 19.19
N ALA A 257 -25.03 -1.27 19.92
CA ALA A 257 -24.85 -0.22 20.93
C ALA A 257 -23.79 -0.56 22.00
N GLY A 258 -23.65 -1.85 22.37
CA GLY A 258 -22.64 -2.31 23.31
C GLY A 258 -21.21 -2.18 22.76
N GLU A 259 -21.00 -2.45 21.47
CA GLU A 259 -19.70 -2.30 20.83
C GLU A 259 -19.32 -0.81 20.71
N ARG A 260 -20.27 0.06 20.34
CA ARG A 260 -20.04 1.52 20.32
C ARG A 260 -19.51 2.04 21.65
N ARG A 261 -20.12 1.60 22.76
CA ARG A 261 -19.71 1.99 24.12
C ARG A 261 -18.32 1.44 24.48
N LEU A 262 -18.06 0.17 24.19
CA LEU A 262 -16.77 -0.49 24.45
C LEU A 262 -15.60 0.25 23.80
N LEU A 263 -15.80 0.75 22.58
CA LEU A 263 -14.76 1.41 21.82
C LEU A 263 -14.41 2.79 22.39
N GLN A 264 -15.44 3.54 22.79
CA GLN A 264 -15.33 4.89 23.35
C GLN A 264 -14.78 4.90 24.78
N GLU A 265 -14.87 3.78 25.50
CA GLU A 265 -14.33 3.65 26.84
C GLU A 265 -12.80 3.56 26.82
N THR A 266 -12.14 4.35 27.66
CA THR A 266 -10.67 4.34 27.82
C THR A 266 -10.17 3.00 28.39
N LYS A 267 -11.02 2.32 29.16
CA LYS A 267 -10.78 1.01 29.76
C LYS A 267 -12.05 0.15 29.59
N PRO A 268 -12.25 -0.50 28.44
CA PRO A 268 -13.39 -1.36 28.22
C PRO A 268 -13.40 -2.54 29.19
N THR A 269 -14.57 -3.12 29.45
CA THR A 269 -14.65 -4.36 30.24
C THR A 269 -13.95 -5.50 29.48
N PRO A 270 -12.92 -6.15 30.04
CA PRO A 270 -12.21 -7.23 29.38
C PRO A 270 -12.96 -8.56 29.45
N ASP A 271 -12.83 -9.37 28.40
CA ASP A 271 -13.21 -10.78 28.43
C ASP A 271 -12.18 -11.61 29.21
N VAL A 272 -10.90 -11.21 29.12
CA VAL A 272 -9.78 -11.86 29.81
C VAL A 272 -8.78 -10.82 30.30
N THR A 273 -8.32 -10.98 31.54
CA THR A 273 -7.25 -10.18 32.15
C THR A 273 -5.97 -11.00 32.28
N VAL A 274 -4.87 -10.46 31.79
CA VAL A 274 -3.51 -10.98 31.97
C VAL A 274 -2.81 -10.15 33.04
N ALA A 275 -2.28 -10.81 34.06
CA ALA A 275 -1.49 -10.15 35.09
C ALA A 275 -0.35 -11.04 35.57
N LYS A 276 0.89 -10.56 35.41
CA LYS A 276 2.09 -11.31 35.79
C LYS A 276 2.20 -11.59 37.29
N ASP A 277 1.52 -10.80 38.12
CA ASP A 277 1.44 -10.95 39.58
C ASP A 277 0.39 -11.99 40.05
N GLY A 278 -0.32 -12.63 39.12
CA GLY A 278 -1.37 -13.62 39.42
C GLY A 278 -2.72 -13.02 39.80
N THR A 279 -2.92 -11.70 39.68
CA THR A 279 -4.19 -11.03 39.99
C THR A 279 -5.18 -10.97 38.81
N GLY A 280 -4.87 -11.65 37.71
CA GLY A 280 -5.69 -11.77 36.52
C GLY A 280 -6.11 -13.22 36.27
N ASP A 281 -6.81 -13.46 35.16
CA ASP A 281 -7.25 -14.79 34.76
C ASP A 281 -6.07 -15.66 34.29
N TYR A 282 -5.06 -15.02 33.66
CA TYR A 282 -3.84 -15.68 33.19
C TYR A 282 -2.59 -14.87 33.54
N VAL A 283 -1.44 -15.55 33.56
CA VAL A 283 -0.13 -14.92 33.82
C VAL A 283 0.65 -14.63 32.54
N THR A 284 0.25 -15.23 31.42
CA THR A 284 0.86 -15.01 30.10
C THR A 284 -0.15 -14.48 29.08
N ILE A 285 0.36 -13.76 28.07
CA ILE A 285 -0.49 -13.28 26.97
C ILE A 285 -0.88 -14.44 26.04
N LYS A 286 0.00 -15.44 25.87
CA LYS A 286 -0.30 -16.65 25.07
C LYS A 286 -1.55 -17.39 25.55
N GLU A 287 -1.71 -17.54 26.86
CA GLU A 287 -2.89 -18.20 27.44
C GLU A 287 -4.17 -17.42 27.13
N ALA A 288 -4.16 -16.10 27.29
CA ALA A 288 -5.31 -15.26 26.92
C ALA A 288 -5.64 -15.34 25.42
N VAL A 289 -4.61 -15.36 24.56
CA VAL A 289 -4.79 -15.51 23.10
C VAL A 289 -5.39 -16.88 22.74
N ALA A 290 -5.05 -17.94 23.48
CA ALA A 290 -5.62 -19.26 23.28
C ALA A 290 -7.16 -19.27 23.46
N MET A 291 -7.68 -18.42 24.35
CA MET A 291 -9.11 -18.31 24.65
C MET A 291 -9.94 -17.58 23.58
N VAL A 292 -9.29 -16.82 22.70
CA VAL A 292 -9.97 -16.08 21.64
C VAL A 292 -10.73 -17.05 20.72
N PRO A 293 -12.06 -16.92 20.56
CA PRO A 293 -12.85 -17.76 19.67
C PRO A 293 -12.43 -17.58 18.20
N LYS A 294 -12.50 -18.67 17.41
CA LYS A 294 -12.13 -18.63 15.99
C LYS A 294 -13.18 -17.86 15.19
N LYS A 295 -12.72 -16.93 14.35
CA LYS A 295 -13.49 -16.11 13.40
C LYS A 295 -14.73 -15.46 14.04
N SER A 296 -14.60 -15.00 15.29
CA SER A 296 -15.67 -14.31 16.00
C SER A 296 -15.94 -12.96 15.34
N GLU A 297 -17.20 -12.71 14.98
CA GLU A 297 -17.64 -11.37 14.58
C GLU A 297 -17.78 -10.43 15.80
N LYS A 298 -17.91 -10.98 17.01
CA LYS A 298 -17.87 -10.18 18.24
C LYS A 298 -16.44 -9.89 18.66
N ARG A 299 -16.21 -8.67 19.13
CA ARG A 299 -14.93 -8.25 19.68
C ARG A 299 -14.57 -9.02 20.94
N PHE A 300 -13.33 -9.51 21.00
CA PHE A 300 -12.75 -10.17 22.19
C PHE A 300 -11.68 -9.27 22.79
N VAL A 301 -11.84 -8.91 24.06
CA VAL A 301 -11.03 -7.90 24.75
C VAL A 301 -10.07 -8.54 25.74
N ILE A 302 -8.77 -8.34 25.52
CA ILE A 302 -7.68 -8.78 26.39
C ILE A 302 -7.10 -7.56 27.09
N TYR A 303 -7.22 -7.51 28.42
CA TYR A 303 -6.53 -6.51 29.24
C TYR A 303 -5.20 -7.07 29.75
N VAL A 304 -4.10 -6.36 29.51
CA VAL A 304 -2.76 -6.73 29.97
C VAL A 304 -2.29 -5.73 31.02
N LYS A 305 -2.26 -6.16 32.29
CA LYS A 305 -1.75 -5.32 33.38
C LYS A 305 -0.26 -5.01 33.20
N GLU A 306 0.20 -3.97 33.90
CA GLU A 306 1.61 -3.60 33.92
C GLU A 306 2.55 -4.79 34.17
N GLY A 307 3.66 -4.81 33.45
CA GLY A 307 4.61 -5.91 33.47
C GLY A 307 5.36 -6.05 32.16
N ASN A 308 6.50 -6.72 32.23
CA ASN A 308 7.26 -7.16 31.06
C ASN A 308 6.96 -8.64 30.78
N TYR A 309 6.31 -8.91 29.65
CA TYR A 309 5.90 -10.22 29.16
C TYR A 309 6.88 -10.67 28.08
N SER A 310 7.82 -11.54 28.45
CA SER A 310 8.85 -12.04 27.52
C SER A 310 8.32 -13.25 26.74
N GLU A 311 7.63 -12.97 25.64
CA GLU A 311 6.89 -13.96 24.87
C GLU A 311 6.80 -13.55 23.39
N ASN A 312 6.96 -14.49 22.46
CA ASN A 312 6.57 -14.30 21.06
C ASN A 312 5.09 -14.67 20.86
N ILE A 313 4.26 -13.70 20.47
CA ILE A 313 2.80 -13.87 20.32
C ILE A 313 2.40 -13.89 18.84
N ILE A 314 1.54 -14.84 18.47
CA ILE A 314 0.95 -14.91 17.13
C ILE A 314 -0.57 -14.97 17.27
N LEU A 315 -1.25 -13.92 16.81
CA LEU A 315 -2.68 -13.93 16.51
C LEU A 315 -2.86 -14.31 15.04
N ASP A 316 -3.03 -15.61 14.80
CA ASP A 316 -3.20 -16.16 13.45
C ASP A 316 -4.49 -15.65 12.77
N LYS A 317 -4.63 -15.97 11.48
CA LYS A 317 -5.78 -15.54 10.64
C LYS A 317 -7.15 -15.98 11.16
N SER A 318 -7.22 -16.93 12.08
CA SER A 318 -8.47 -17.36 12.72
C SER A 318 -8.89 -16.47 13.90
N LYS A 319 -8.04 -15.55 14.37
CA LYS A 319 -8.31 -14.73 15.56
C LYS A 319 -8.84 -13.34 15.16
N TRP A 320 -10.13 -13.24 14.88
CA TRP A 320 -10.78 -12.01 14.41
C TRP A 320 -11.19 -11.09 15.55
N ASN A 321 -11.26 -9.78 15.27
CA ASN A 321 -11.80 -8.74 16.14
C ASN A 321 -11.23 -8.77 17.55
N VAL A 322 -9.92 -8.98 17.70
CA VAL A 322 -9.25 -8.96 19.01
C VAL A 322 -8.82 -7.55 19.34
N MET A 323 -9.21 -7.07 20.52
CA MET A 323 -8.67 -5.85 21.12
C MET A 323 -7.76 -6.21 22.28
N ILE A 324 -6.52 -5.74 22.24
CA ILE A 324 -5.59 -5.83 23.38
C ILE A 324 -5.31 -4.42 23.90
N TYR A 325 -5.36 -4.22 25.23
CA TYR A 325 -4.95 -2.96 25.82
C TYR A 325 -4.16 -3.11 27.11
N GLY A 326 -3.27 -2.16 27.37
CA GLY A 326 -2.38 -2.13 28.53
C GLY A 326 -2.69 -1.03 29.53
N ASP A 327 -1.90 -0.99 30.61
CA ASP A 327 -1.92 0.10 31.61
C ASP A 327 -1.15 1.36 31.16
N GLY A 328 -0.63 1.35 29.93
CA GLY A 328 0.22 2.39 29.37
C GLY A 328 1.37 1.78 28.57
N LYS A 329 1.76 2.43 27.47
CA LYS A 329 2.89 1.96 26.64
C LYS A 329 4.21 1.86 27.40
N ASP A 330 4.38 2.61 28.49
CA ASP A 330 5.58 2.51 29.33
C ASP A 330 5.46 1.46 30.45
N LYS A 331 4.34 0.74 30.54
CA LYS A 331 4.00 -0.16 31.65
C LYS A 331 3.74 -1.60 31.20
N SER A 332 2.92 -1.78 30.17
CA SER A 332 2.56 -3.10 29.64
C SER A 332 3.41 -3.40 28.41
N ILE A 333 4.45 -4.21 28.59
CA ILE A 333 5.52 -4.42 27.59
C ILE A 333 5.52 -5.88 27.15
N VAL A 334 5.43 -6.13 25.84
CA VAL A 334 5.68 -7.44 25.23
C VAL A 334 7.08 -7.42 24.62
N SER A 335 7.94 -8.33 25.05
CA SER A 335 9.36 -8.34 24.70
C SER A 335 9.79 -9.67 24.10
N GLY A 336 10.58 -9.61 23.02
CA GLY A 336 11.16 -10.75 22.32
C GLY A 336 12.56 -10.42 21.81
N ASN A 337 13.25 -11.41 21.23
CA ASN A 337 14.62 -11.24 20.73
C ASN A 337 14.97 -12.14 19.52
N LEU A 338 13.96 -12.68 18.84
CA LEU A 338 14.19 -13.44 17.60
C LEU A 338 14.74 -12.50 16.53
N ASN A 339 15.68 -13.01 15.73
CA ASN A 339 16.39 -12.22 14.73
C ASN A 339 16.93 -13.08 13.58
N PHE A 340 17.31 -12.41 12.51
CA PHE A 340 17.83 -13.04 11.30
C PHE A 340 19.16 -13.75 11.51
N ILE A 341 20.13 -13.12 12.18
CA ILE A 341 21.47 -13.69 12.39
C ILE A 341 21.44 -15.03 13.12
N ASP A 342 20.55 -15.18 14.10
CA ASP A 342 20.37 -16.42 14.86
C ASP A 342 19.50 -17.45 14.09
N GLY A 343 19.23 -17.21 12.81
CA GLY A 343 18.63 -18.14 11.87
C GLY A 343 17.10 -18.15 11.88
N THR A 344 16.45 -17.02 12.16
CA THR A 344 14.99 -16.87 12.02
C THR A 344 14.69 -15.92 10.86
N PRO A 345 13.99 -16.35 9.79
CA PRO A 345 13.66 -15.46 8.67
C PRO A 345 12.92 -14.21 9.15
N THR A 346 13.14 -13.05 8.52
CA THR A 346 12.63 -11.74 8.99
C THR A 346 11.14 -11.78 9.35
N PHE A 347 10.30 -12.38 8.48
CA PHE A 347 8.86 -12.55 8.70
C PHE A 347 8.51 -13.22 10.05
N ALA A 348 9.33 -14.17 10.49
CA ALA A 348 9.13 -14.96 11.71
C ALA A 348 9.83 -14.37 12.94
N THR A 349 10.58 -13.27 12.81
CA THR A 349 11.28 -12.63 13.96
C THR A 349 10.37 -11.82 14.87
N ALA A 350 9.13 -11.55 14.45
CA ALA A 350 8.19 -10.68 15.16
C ALA A 350 7.98 -11.10 16.64
N THR A 351 8.21 -10.17 17.57
CA THR A 351 7.78 -10.34 18.97
C THR A 351 6.27 -10.52 19.04
N PHE A 352 5.52 -9.71 18.29
CA PHE A 352 4.07 -9.85 18.19
C PHE A 352 3.63 -9.81 16.73
N ALA A 353 2.85 -10.81 16.30
CA ALA A 353 2.26 -10.86 14.97
C ALA A 353 0.73 -10.89 15.04
N ALA A 354 0.06 -9.99 14.32
CA ALA A 354 -1.40 -9.94 14.20
C ALA A 354 -1.84 -10.11 12.73
N VAL A 355 -2.61 -11.16 12.44
CA VAL A 355 -3.05 -11.51 11.09
C VAL A 355 -4.57 -11.52 10.94
N GLY A 356 -5.32 -11.98 11.95
CA GLY A 356 -6.78 -11.96 11.91
C GLY A 356 -7.36 -10.54 11.79
N LYS A 357 -8.43 -10.37 11.00
CA LYS A 357 -9.04 -9.06 10.69
C LYS A 357 -9.49 -8.31 11.94
N GLY A 358 -9.46 -6.97 11.90
CA GLY A 358 -10.03 -6.11 12.93
C GLY A 358 -9.23 -6.05 14.24
N PHE A 359 -7.93 -6.35 14.20
CA PHE A 359 -7.08 -6.28 15.39
C PHE A 359 -6.91 -4.84 15.89
N ILE A 360 -7.06 -4.63 17.19
CA ILE A 360 -6.81 -3.34 17.84
C ILE A 360 -5.81 -3.51 19.00
N ALA A 361 -4.79 -2.65 19.04
CA ALA A 361 -3.92 -2.50 20.20
C ALA A 361 -3.98 -1.08 20.76
N LYS A 362 -4.14 -0.93 22.09
CA LYS A 362 -4.09 0.37 22.78
C LYS A 362 -3.12 0.33 23.96
N TYR A 363 -2.33 1.40 24.17
CA TYR A 363 -1.55 1.56 25.40
C TYR A 363 -0.58 0.41 25.73
N MET A 364 0.03 -0.19 24.71
CA MET A 364 0.97 -1.32 24.81
C MET A 364 2.32 -0.95 24.20
N ARG A 365 3.41 -1.54 24.71
CA ARG A 365 4.71 -1.53 24.04
C ARG A 365 5.06 -2.91 23.51
N PHE A 366 5.54 -2.94 22.29
CA PHE A 366 6.05 -4.12 21.62
C PHE A 366 7.52 -3.86 21.29
N GLU A 367 8.41 -4.74 21.75
CA GLU A 367 9.84 -4.55 21.55
C GLU A 367 10.56 -5.81 21.10
N ASN A 368 11.63 -5.61 20.33
CA ASN A 368 12.59 -6.64 20.01
C ASN A 368 13.98 -6.21 20.48
N THR A 369 14.51 -6.97 21.44
CA THR A 369 15.73 -6.66 22.19
C THR A 369 16.99 -7.31 21.60
N ALA A 370 16.91 -7.89 20.39
CA ALA A 370 18.05 -8.54 19.74
C ALA A 370 19.26 -7.60 19.54
N GLY A 371 19.01 -6.31 19.27
CA GLY A 371 20.04 -5.29 19.10
C GLY A 371 20.53 -5.13 17.65
N ALA A 372 21.19 -4.01 17.36
CA ALA A 372 21.63 -3.67 15.99
C ALA A 372 22.54 -4.71 15.33
N ALA A 373 23.37 -5.41 16.12
CA ALA A 373 24.30 -6.43 15.61
C ALA A 373 23.60 -7.71 15.12
N LYS A 374 22.30 -7.85 15.40
CA LYS A 374 21.49 -9.01 15.01
C LYS A 374 20.69 -8.79 13.72
N HIS A 375 20.91 -7.65 13.06
CA HIS A 375 20.22 -7.28 11.82
C HIS A 375 18.70 -7.30 11.99
N GLN A 376 17.94 -7.85 11.03
CA GLN A 376 16.47 -7.83 11.02
C GLN A 376 15.90 -8.51 12.27
N ALA A 377 15.11 -7.75 13.04
CA ALA A 377 14.51 -8.20 14.29
C ALA A 377 13.22 -7.42 14.58
N VAL A 378 12.10 -7.99 14.14
CA VAL A 378 10.80 -7.31 14.14
C VAL A 378 10.21 -7.25 15.55
N ALA A 379 9.77 -6.06 15.99
CA ALA A 379 9.00 -5.90 17.21
C ALA A 379 7.52 -6.23 16.98
N PHE A 380 6.95 -5.72 15.89
CA PHE A 380 5.55 -5.97 15.55
C PHE A 380 5.37 -6.20 14.06
N ARG A 381 4.60 -7.24 13.71
CA ARG A 381 4.15 -7.50 12.33
C ARG A 381 2.63 -7.48 12.26
N SER A 382 2.07 -6.58 11.45
CA SER A 382 0.64 -6.56 11.16
C SER A 382 0.39 -7.01 9.73
N GLY A 383 -0.38 -8.09 9.56
CA GLY A 383 -1.07 -8.47 8.33
C GLY A 383 -2.59 -8.42 8.49
N SER A 384 -3.10 -7.84 9.59
CA SER A 384 -4.53 -7.70 9.85
C SER A 384 -5.12 -6.55 9.03
N ASP A 385 -6.15 -6.85 8.25
CA ASP A 385 -6.97 -5.81 7.63
C ASP A 385 -7.78 -5.04 8.67
N MET A 386 -7.99 -3.75 8.41
CA MET A 386 -8.67 -2.82 9.31
C MET A 386 -8.06 -2.82 10.73
N SER A 387 -6.73 -2.89 10.83
CA SER A 387 -6.04 -2.90 12.13
C SER A 387 -5.76 -1.50 12.66
N VAL A 388 -5.87 -1.34 13.99
CA VAL A 388 -5.70 -0.04 14.66
C VAL A 388 -4.70 -0.13 15.81
N PHE A 389 -3.80 0.85 15.88
CA PHE A 389 -2.82 0.99 16.94
C PHE A 389 -2.92 2.39 17.52
N TYR A 390 -3.25 2.50 18.81
CA TYR A 390 -3.44 3.78 19.47
C TYR A 390 -2.60 3.93 20.73
N GLN A 391 -1.74 4.95 20.76
CA GLN A 391 -0.80 5.17 21.86
C GLN A 391 0.02 3.92 22.20
N CYS A 392 0.47 3.21 21.17
CA CYS A 392 1.40 2.09 21.31
C CYS A 392 2.85 2.57 21.15
N SER A 393 3.79 1.75 21.61
CA SER A 393 5.22 1.94 21.32
C SER A 393 5.77 0.72 20.60
N PHE A 394 6.56 0.95 19.55
CA PHE A 394 7.28 -0.08 18.78
C PHE A 394 8.77 0.24 18.86
N ASP A 395 9.56 -0.63 19.50
CA ASP A 395 10.96 -0.37 19.79
C ASP A 395 11.85 -1.55 19.39
N ALA A 396 12.69 -1.35 18.39
CA ALA A 396 13.80 -2.25 18.08
C ALA A 396 14.96 -1.46 17.41
N PHE A 397 15.64 -2.11 16.47
CA PHE A 397 16.69 -1.52 15.65
C PHE A 397 16.30 -1.64 14.18
N GLN A 398 16.88 -2.60 13.45
CA GLN A 398 16.54 -2.86 12.06
C GLN A 398 15.19 -3.59 11.97
N ASP A 399 14.34 -3.17 11.04
CA ASP A 399 13.06 -3.80 10.71
C ASP A 399 12.04 -3.79 11.89
N THR A 400 11.99 -2.71 12.66
CA THR A 400 11.17 -2.63 13.88
C THR A 400 9.68 -2.93 13.66
N LEU A 401 9.04 -2.24 12.71
CA LEU A 401 7.62 -2.35 12.44
C LEU A 401 7.37 -2.85 11.02
N TYR A 402 6.89 -4.08 10.93
CA TYR A 402 6.52 -4.72 9.67
C TYR A 402 5.04 -4.51 9.38
N ALA A 403 4.70 -3.41 8.71
CA ALA A 403 3.39 -3.15 8.13
C ALA A 403 3.22 -4.01 6.86
N HIS A 404 3.07 -5.32 7.08
CA HIS A 404 3.20 -6.36 6.06
C HIS A 404 2.20 -6.19 4.92
N SER A 405 0.89 -6.23 5.20
CA SER A 405 -0.17 -6.17 4.18
C SER A 405 -1.48 -5.63 4.74
N ASN A 406 -2.48 -5.45 3.86
CA ASN A 406 -3.83 -4.91 4.17
C ASN A 406 -3.86 -3.45 4.65
N ARG A 407 -5.03 -2.96 5.10
CA ARG A 407 -5.23 -1.60 5.61
C ARG A 407 -4.92 -1.50 7.10
N GLN A 408 -4.17 -0.48 7.48
CA GLN A 408 -3.70 -0.30 8.85
C GLN A 408 -3.67 1.19 9.24
N PHE A 409 -3.97 1.47 10.50
CA PHE A 409 -3.94 2.83 11.05
C PHE A 409 -3.19 2.90 12.38
N TYR A 410 -2.21 3.80 12.46
CA TYR A 410 -1.40 4.04 13.65
C TYR A 410 -1.60 5.50 14.09
N ARG A 411 -2.06 5.70 15.32
CA ARG A 411 -2.36 7.02 15.88
C ARG A 411 -1.64 7.24 17.20
N GLU A 412 -0.91 8.35 17.31
CA GLU A 412 -0.20 8.74 18.55
C GLU A 412 0.78 7.67 19.06
N CYS A 413 1.32 6.88 18.15
CA CYS A 413 2.30 5.84 18.45
C CYS A 413 3.72 6.39 18.48
N ASP A 414 4.59 5.76 19.26
CA ASP A 414 6.04 5.99 19.21
C ASP A 414 6.69 4.85 18.43
N ILE A 415 7.49 5.16 17.42
CA ILE A 415 8.14 4.15 16.57
C ILE A 415 9.64 4.46 16.52
N THR A 416 10.44 3.54 17.04
CA THR A 416 11.89 3.70 17.21
C THR A 416 12.65 2.61 16.47
N GLY A 417 13.67 2.99 15.69
CA GLY A 417 14.55 2.03 15.03
C GLY A 417 15.72 2.66 14.28
N THR A 418 16.35 1.87 13.41
CA THR A 418 17.56 2.26 12.66
C THR A 418 17.39 2.11 11.14
N ILE A 419 17.64 0.92 10.60
CA ILE A 419 17.53 0.60 9.17
C ILE A 419 16.11 0.07 8.90
N ASP A 420 15.46 0.63 7.88
CA ASP A 420 14.17 0.18 7.34
C ASP A 420 13.10 -0.06 8.41
N PHE A 421 13.10 0.76 9.46
CA PHE A 421 12.37 0.40 10.68
C PHE A 421 10.85 0.54 10.58
N ILE A 422 10.33 1.10 9.48
CA ILE A 422 8.93 0.99 9.04
C ILE A 422 8.93 0.42 7.62
N PHE A 423 8.56 -0.85 7.46
CA PHE A 423 8.66 -1.52 6.16
C PHE A 423 7.47 -2.43 5.86
N GLY A 424 7.38 -2.86 4.61
CA GLY A 424 6.32 -3.74 4.12
C GLY A 424 5.50 -3.13 3.00
N ASN A 425 4.34 -3.73 2.74
CA ASN A 425 3.47 -3.38 1.62
C ASN A 425 1.99 -3.28 2.02
N ALA A 426 1.71 -2.85 3.24
CA ALA A 426 0.37 -2.43 3.65
C ALA A 426 -0.08 -1.15 2.93
N ALA A 427 -1.39 -0.89 2.96
CA ALA A 427 -1.95 0.45 2.83
C ALA A 427 -2.03 1.05 4.24
N VAL A 428 -1.05 1.86 4.63
CA VAL A 428 -0.89 2.29 6.03
C VAL A 428 -0.81 3.80 6.16
N VAL A 429 -1.53 4.34 7.15
CA VAL A 429 -1.43 5.73 7.58
C VAL A 429 -0.92 5.80 9.02
N PHE A 430 0.17 6.54 9.22
CA PHE A 430 0.67 6.98 10.51
C PHE A 430 0.22 8.42 10.73
N GLN A 431 -0.55 8.67 11.79
CA GLN A 431 -1.09 9.99 12.08
C GLN A 431 -0.72 10.43 13.50
N ALA A 432 -0.19 11.65 13.64
CA ALA A 432 0.21 12.19 14.95
C ALA A 432 1.20 11.30 15.73
N CYS A 433 1.98 10.47 15.05
CA CYS A 433 2.99 9.60 15.66
C CYS A 433 4.30 10.34 15.92
N LYS A 434 5.09 9.82 16.85
CA LYS A 434 6.51 10.15 17.02
C LYS A 434 7.35 9.09 16.32
N ILE A 435 8.09 9.50 15.30
CA ILE A 435 8.97 8.62 14.52
C ILE A 435 10.41 8.98 14.89
N GLN A 436 11.11 8.05 15.52
CA GLN A 436 12.29 8.32 16.31
C GLN A 436 13.49 7.47 15.89
N PRO A 437 14.25 7.86 14.85
CA PRO A 437 15.48 7.17 14.52
C PRO A 437 16.47 7.25 15.70
N ARG A 438 17.15 6.14 15.97
CA ARG A 438 18.20 6.05 17.00
C ARG A 438 19.56 5.84 16.36
N GLN A 439 20.64 6.06 17.12
CA GLN A 439 21.99 5.83 16.62
C GLN A 439 22.20 4.34 16.23
N PRO A 440 22.53 4.03 14.97
CA PRO A 440 22.88 2.67 14.53
C PRO A 440 24.34 2.33 14.88
N MET A 441 24.80 1.16 14.46
CA MET A 441 26.22 0.80 14.59
C MET A 441 27.11 1.71 13.74
N SER A 442 28.41 1.71 14.05
CA SER A 442 29.39 2.44 13.24
C SER A 442 29.33 2.01 11.77
N ASN A 443 29.48 2.98 10.86
CA ASN A 443 29.41 2.81 9.40
C ASN A 443 28.04 2.38 8.84
N GLN A 444 27.00 2.33 9.67
CA GLN A 444 25.61 2.22 9.19
C GLN A 444 24.98 3.61 8.99
N PHE A 445 23.86 3.62 8.30
CA PHE A 445 22.96 4.75 8.14
C PHE A 445 21.56 4.32 8.56
N ASN A 446 20.64 5.27 8.72
CA ASN A 446 19.24 4.99 9.02
C ASN A 446 18.35 5.26 7.80
N THR A 447 17.29 4.46 7.69
CA THR A 447 16.19 4.65 6.74
C THR A 447 14.90 4.47 7.52
N ILE A 448 14.05 5.50 7.49
CA ILE A 448 12.76 5.44 8.19
C ILE A 448 11.84 4.44 7.51
N THR A 449 11.72 4.50 6.18
CA THR A 449 10.85 3.59 5.42
C THR A 449 11.58 2.71 4.42
N ALA A 450 11.04 1.49 4.23
CA ALA A 450 11.35 0.64 3.08
C ALA A 450 10.05 0.02 2.53
N GLN A 451 9.40 0.75 1.61
CA GLN A 451 8.09 0.36 1.10
C GLN A 451 8.21 -0.63 -0.07
N GLY A 452 7.44 -1.72 -0.01
CA GLY A 452 7.58 -2.91 -0.85
C GLY A 452 6.54 -3.10 -1.96
N LYS A 453 5.95 -2.04 -2.53
CA LYS A 453 4.97 -2.18 -3.63
C LYS A 453 5.63 -2.67 -4.91
N LYS A 454 5.10 -3.75 -5.49
CA LYS A 454 5.64 -4.42 -6.68
C LYS A 454 4.76 -4.34 -7.91
N ASP A 455 3.46 -4.12 -7.74
CA ASP A 455 2.51 -3.98 -8.85
C ASP A 455 1.84 -2.58 -8.78
N PRO A 456 1.79 -1.81 -9.88
CA PRO A 456 1.21 -0.47 -9.94
C PRO A 456 -0.26 -0.42 -9.49
N ASN A 457 -1.02 -1.50 -9.70
CA ASN A 457 -2.44 -1.58 -9.39
C ASN A 457 -2.70 -1.87 -7.90
N GLN A 458 -1.66 -2.21 -7.11
CA GLN A 458 -1.81 -2.35 -5.66
C GLN A 458 -2.23 -1.01 -5.05
N ASN A 459 -3.20 -1.03 -4.13
CA ASN A 459 -3.61 0.15 -3.36
C ASN A 459 -2.75 0.37 -2.11
N THR A 460 -1.49 -0.03 -2.14
CA THR A 460 -0.58 -0.05 -1.00
C THR A 460 0.41 1.12 -1.03
N GLY A 461 1.02 1.41 0.11
CA GLY A 461 1.88 2.57 0.32
C GLY A 461 1.97 2.97 1.78
N ILE A 462 2.99 3.76 2.11
CA ILE A 462 3.17 4.32 3.46
C ILE A 462 2.84 5.82 3.43
N SER A 463 1.88 6.23 4.25
CA SER A 463 1.52 7.64 4.45
C SER A 463 1.87 8.06 5.88
N ILE A 464 2.73 9.07 6.01
CA ILE A 464 3.13 9.67 7.30
C ILE A 464 2.54 11.07 7.35
N GLN A 465 1.49 11.27 8.14
CA GLN A 465 0.72 12.50 8.21
C GLN A 465 0.77 13.12 9.61
N LYS A 466 1.01 14.44 9.70
CA LYS A 466 0.97 15.18 10.99
C LYS A 466 1.87 14.58 12.08
N CYS A 467 2.96 13.92 11.69
CA CYS A 467 3.87 13.25 12.63
C CYS A 467 5.01 14.18 13.06
N SER A 468 5.66 13.81 14.17
CA SER A 468 6.93 14.40 14.57
C SER A 468 8.06 13.41 14.29
N ILE A 469 8.99 13.81 13.44
CA ILE A 469 10.15 13.02 13.03
C ILE A 469 11.38 13.64 13.70
N SER A 470 11.80 13.06 14.83
CA SER A 470 12.86 13.61 15.70
C SER A 470 13.75 12.48 16.21
N ALA A 471 15.07 12.69 16.25
CA ALA A 471 15.98 11.66 16.76
C ALA A 471 15.64 11.30 18.22
N LEU A 472 15.65 10.00 18.55
CA LEU A 472 15.38 9.53 19.92
C LEU A 472 16.45 10.02 20.91
N ASN A 473 17.70 10.03 20.45
CA ASN A 473 18.89 10.38 21.20
C ASN A 473 19.90 11.07 20.26
N THR A 474 21.14 11.28 20.70
CA THR A 474 22.20 11.79 19.84
C THR A 474 22.36 10.92 18.59
N LEU A 475 22.04 11.48 17.44
CA LEU A 475 22.08 10.81 16.15
C LEU A 475 23.09 11.52 15.24
N THR A 476 24.20 10.84 14.96
CA THR A 476 25.27 11.33 14.09
C THR A 476 25.31 10.60 12.75
N ALA A 477 24.69 9.43 12.66
CA ALA A 477 24.62 8.66 11.42
C ALA A 477 23.73 9.37 10.37
N PRO A 478 24.10 9.30 9.07
CA PRO A 478 23.23 9.74 7.99
C PRO A 478 21.86 9.07 8.13
N THR A 479 20.79 9.84 8.00
CA THR A 479 19.42 9.34 8.08
C THR A 479 18.60 9.83 6.91
N TYR A 480 17.79 8.95 6.35
CA TYR A 480 16.92 9.19 5.19
C TYR A 480 15.47 8.84 5.53
N LEU A 481 14.53 9.50 4.88
CA LEU A 481 13.09 9.22 4.96
C LEU A 481 12.77 7.80 4.47
N GLY A 482 13.54 7.28 3.51
CA GLY A 482 13.43 5.88 3.13
C GLY A 482 14.24 5.51 1.90
N ARG A 483 14.07 4.25 1.48
CA ARG A 483 14.65 3.66 0.27
C ARG A 483 13.69 2.65 -0.40
N PRO A 484 13.72 2.52 -1.74
CA PRO A 484 12.71 1.76 -2.46
C PRO A 484 13.03 0.27 -2.50
N TRP A 485 12.43 -0.50 -1.60
CA TRP A 485 12.61 -1.95 -1.55
C TRP A 485 12.12 -2.65 -2.83
N LYS A 486 11.03 -2.16 -3.44
CA LYS A 486 10.45 -2.73 -4.67
C LYS A 486 10.18 -1.66 -5.72
N ALA A 487 9.94 -2.10 -6.95
CA ALA A 487 9.95 -1.24 -8.14
C ALA A 487 8.86 -0.14 -8.18
N TYR A 488 7.78 -0.28 -7.41
CA TYR A 488 6.70 0.71 -7.34
C TYR A 488 6.59 1.32 -5.94
N SER A 489 7.71 1.32 -5.19
CA SER A 489 7.77 1.82 -3.81
C SER A 489 7.05 3.16 -3.68
N THR A 490 6.05 3.23 -2.80
CA THR A 490 5.16 4.38 -2.66
C THR A 490 5.19 4.88 -1.22
N THR A 491 5.74 6.06 -0.98
CA THR A 491 5.80 6.69 0.35
C THR A 491 5.55 8.18 0.25
N ILE A 492 4.72 8.71 1.14
CA ILE A 492 4.51 10.16 1.29
C ILE A 492 4.71 10.57 2.74
N VAL A 493 5.42 11.69 2.94
CA VAL A 493 5.53 12.37 4.23
C VAL A 493 4.88 13.73 4.11
N MET A 494 3.81 13.97 4.87
CA MET A 494 3.01 15.18 4.74
C MET A 494 2.62 15.80 6.06
N GLN A 495 2.54 17.13 6.08
CA GLN A 495 2.15 17.95 7.23
C GLN A 495 2.94 17.63 8.51
N SER A 496 4.15 17.09 8.36
CA SER A 496 4.94 16.54 9.45
C SER A 496 6.08 17.48 9.81
N ASN A 497 6.49 17.48 11.07
CA ASN A 497 7.66 18.22 11.53
C ASN A 497 8.91 17.34 11.45
N ILE A 498 9.93 17.79 10.74
CA ILE A 498 11.16 17.03 10.46
C ILE A 498 12.36 17.73 11.11
N GLY A 499 13.03 17.02 12.01
CA GLY A 499 14.23 17.48 12.71
C GLY A 499 15.46 17.65 11.81
N SER A 500 16.49 18.34 12.31
CA SER A 500 17.67 18.76 11.53
C SER A 500 18.66 17.64 11.22
N PHE A 501 18.41 16.43 11.72
CA PHE A 501 19.27 15.26 11.52
C PHE A 501 19.11 14.64 10.13
N LEU A 502 18.03 14.97 9.41
CA LEU A 502 17.74 14.38 8.10
C LEU A 502 18.81 14.81 7.10
N ASN A 503 19.36 13.84 6.37
CA ASN A 503 20.27 14.13 5.28
C ASN A 503 19.55 15.00 4.21
N PRO A 504 20.16 16.08 3.69
CA PRO A 504 19.51 16.96 2.71
C PRO A 504 19.00 16.25 1.45
N LYS A 505 19.61 15.12 1.06
CA LYS A 505 19.10 14.27 -0.03
C LYS A 505 17.69 13.74 0.22
N GLY A 506 17.28 13.61 1.49
CA GLY A 506 15.98 13.13 1.96
C GLY A 506 15.81 11.62 1.80
N TRP A 507 16.14 11.07 0.64
CA TRP A 507 15.93 9.66 0.28
C TRP A 507 17.26 9.05 -0.17
N THR A 508 17.40 7.72 -0.07
CA THR A 508 18.60 6.99 -0.55
C THR A 508 18.24 5.79 -1.41
N GLU A 509 19.11 5.48 -2.37
CA GLU A 509 18.95 4.39 -3.29
C GLU A 509 18.97 3.01 -2.60
N TRP A 510 18.28 2.03 -3.18
CA TRP A 510 18.32 0.65 -2.68
C TRP A 510 19.68 -0.01 -2.95
N VAL A 511 20.18 0.16 -4.17
CA VAL A 511 21.52 -0.28 -4.60
C VAL A 511 22.38 0.96 -4.78
N THR A 512 23.49 1.04 -4.05
CA THR A 512 24.39 2.20 -4.06
C THR A 512 24.81 2.59 -5.48
N GLY A 513 24.64 3.87 -5.82
CA GLY A 513 25.00 4.41 -7.13
C GLY A 513 24.05 4.05 -8.28
N VAL A 514 22.93 3.38 -8.01
CA VAL A 514 21.90 3.06 -9.00
C VAL A 514 20.64 3.85 -8.67
N ASP A 515 20.23 4.72 -9.60
CA ASP A 515 18.97 5.43 -9.46
C ASP A 515 17.80 4.44 -9.42
N PRO A 516 16.79 4.69 -8.57
CA PRO A 516 15.64 3.80 -8.48
C PRO A 516 14.78 3.87 -9.74
N PRO A 517 13.93 2.87 -9.97
CA PRO A 517 12.98 2.87 -11.08
C PRO A 517 12.13 4.16 -11.10
N SER A 518 11.87 4.70 -12.29
CA SER A 518 10.99 5.89 -12.44
C SER A 518 9.55 5.65 -11.99
N THR A 519 9.20 4.39 -11.72
CA THR A 519 7.90 3.91 -11.25
C THR A 519 7.66 4.05 -9.75
N ILE A 520 8.69 4.39 -8.95
CA ILE A 520 8.47 4.73 -7.54
C ILE A 520 7.68 6.03 -7.40
N PHE A 521 7.03 6.22 -6.26
CA PHE A 521 6.34 7.46 -5.91
C PHE A 521 6.77 7.89 -4.51
N TYR A 522 7.73 8.83 -4.44
CA TYR A 522 8.14 9.47 -3.19
C TYR A 522 7.76 10.94 -3.20
N ALA A 523 7.11 11.40 -2.13
CA ALA A 523 6.60 12.76 -2.05
C ALA A 523 6.73 13.34 -0.64
N GLU A 524 6.90 14.66 -0.59
CA GLU A 524 6.87 15.46 0.63
C GLU A 524 5.87 16.61 0.44
N PHE A 525 4.93 16.81 1.36
CA PHE A 525 3.88 17.83 1.23
C PHE A 525 3.68 18.63 2.52
N GLN A 526 3.90 19.95 2.46
CA GLN A 526 3.69 20.87 3.58
C GLN A 526 4.38 20.44 4.90
N ASN A 527 5.55 19.81 4.80
CA ASN A 527 6.36 19.50 5.98
C ASN A 527 6.99 20.77 6.55
N THR A 528 7.27 20.77 7.85
CA THR A 528 7.89 21.88 8.57
C THR A 528 9.14 21.41 9.31
N GLY A 529 9.91 22.36 9.86
CA GLY A 529 11.11 22.05 10.63
C GLY A 529 12.39 22.05 9.79
N PRO A 530 13.56 22.02 10.45
CA PRO A 530 14.85 22.23 9.80
C PRO A 530 15.25 21.13 8.80
N GLY A 531 14.67 19.93 8.87
CA GLY A 531 14.91 18.86 7.89
C GLY A 531 13.99 18.89 6.66
N ALA A 532 13.00 19.80 6.62
CA ALA A 532 11.94 19.78 5.60
C ALA A 532 12.28 20.51 4.29
N THR A 533 13.45 21.16 4.20
CA THR A 533 13.84 21.89 2.97
C THR A 533 14.08 20.92 1.81
N LEU A 534 13.54 21.25 0.63
CA LEU A 534 13.55 20.38 -0.57
C LEU A 534 14.66 20.70 -1.60
N ASP A 535 15.42 21.77 -1.38
CA ASP A 535 16.43 22.34 -2.31
C ASP A 535 17.53 21.36 -2.72
N GLN A 536 17.89 20.43 -1.82
CA GLN A 536 18.97 19.46 -2.00
C GLN A 536 18.49 18.01 -2.11
N ARG A 537 17.18 17.80 -2.27
CA ARG A 537 16.61 16.46 -2.45
C ARG A 537 17.17 15.78 -3.69
N VAL A 538 17.10 14.46 -3.68
CA VAL A 538 17.38 13.62 -4.85
C VAL A 538 16.60 14.08 -6.07
N LYS A 539 17.16 13.86 -7.27
CA LYS A 539 16.58 14.25 -8.57
C LYS A 539 15.97 13.07 -9.34
N TRP A 540 15.57 12.03 -8.63
CA TRP A 540 15.02 10.83 -9.26
C TRP A 540 13.69 11.11 -9.95
N ALA A 541 13.42 10.40 -11.04
CA ALA A 541 12.16 10.56 -11.79
C ALA A 541 10.91 10.25 -10.94
N GLY A 542 11.02 9.31 -10.01
CA GLY A 542 9.93 8.94 -9.09
C GLY A 542 9.85 9.79 -7.81
N PHE A 543 10.71 10.79 -7.63
CA PHE A 543 10.57 11.78 -6.56
C PHE A 543 9.73 12.97 -7.05
N MET A 544 8.58 13.18 -6.43
CA MET A 544 7.62 14.21 -6.79
C MET A 544 8.03 15.53 -6.13
N THR A 545 8.62 16.43 -6.92
CA THR A 545 9.11 17.74 -6.43
C THR A 545 7.99 18.74 -6.15
N ASN A 546 6.86 18.63 -6.86
CA ASN A 546 5.71 19.55 -6.75
C ASN A 546 4.41 18.74 -6.68
N ILE A 547 4.11 18.17 -5.51
CA ILE A 547 2.84 17.48 -5.28
C ILE A 547 1.73 18.50 -4.95
N THR A 548 0.57 18.35 -5.60
CA THR A 548 -0.63 19.17 -5.37
C THR A 548 -1.42 18.70 -4.15
N GLU A 549 -2.33 19.54 -3.66
CA GLU A 549 -3.24 19.18 -2.56
C GLU A 549 -4.12 17.96 -2.93
N ASP A 550 -4.65 17.92 -4.16
CA ASP A 550 -5.46 16.79 -4.65
C ASP A 550 -4.67 15.48 -4.72
N GLU A 551 -3.38 15.55 -5.04
CA GLU A 551 -2.51 14.37 -5.04
C GLU A 551 -2.17 13.91 -3.63
N ALA A 552 -1.88 14.84 -2.70
CA ALA A 552 -1.65 14.53 -1.30
C ALA A 552 -2.92 13.97 -0.63
N ALA A 553 -4.10 14.49 -0.98
CA ALA A 553 -5.39 14.06 -0.44
C ALA A 553 -5.70 12.58 -0.70
N LYS A 554 -5.10 11.98 -1.74
CA LYS A 554 -5.21 10.53 -2.03
C LYS A 554 -4.58 9.64 -0.96
N PHE A 555 -3.67 10.19 -0.16
CA PHE A 555 -2.94 9.49 0.89
C PHE A 555 -3.46 9.76 2.32
N THR A 556 -4.60 10.45 2.43
CA THR A 556 -5.29 10.71 3.70
C THR A 556 -6.05 9.48 4.19
N VAL A 557 -6.42 9.46 5.47
CA VAL A 557 -7.15 8.34 6.09
C VAL A 557 -8.43 8.00 5.34
N GLY A 558 -9.23 9.00 4.96
CA GLY A 558 -10.51 8.81 4.28
C GLY A 558 -10.37 8.20 2.89
N THR A 559 -9.40 8.66 2.10
CA THR A 559 -9.24 8.20 0.71
C THR A 559 -8.38 6.95 0.60
N PHE A 560 -7.25 6.90 1.30
CA PHE A 560 -6.22 5.89 1.09
C PHE A 560 -6.59 4.53 1.69
N ILE A 561 -7.09 4.56 2.93
CA ILE A 561 -7.44 3.35 3.69
C ILE A 561 -8.94 3.25 3.96
N GLN A 562 -9.77 4.10 3.34
CA GLN A 562 -11.22 4.13 3.51
C GLN A 562 -11.63 4.25 4.97
N GLY A 563 -10.85 4.98 5.78
CA GLY A 563 -10.94 4.93 7.24
C GLY A 563 -12.31 5.28 7.81
N ALA A 564 -13.10 6.11 7.14
CA ALA A 564 -14.45 6.46 7.59
C ALA A 564 -15.39 5.24 7.71
N SER A 565 -15.18 4.16 6.94
CA SER A 565 -16.05 2.99 6.96
C SER A 565 -15.77 1.99 8.07
N TRP A 566 -14.63 2.11 8.78
CA TRP A 566 -14.21 1.12 9.78
C TRP A 566 -13.48 1.70 11.01
N LEU A 567 -12.87 2.89 10.94
CA LEU A 567 -12.20 3.50 12.09
C LEU A 567 -13.15 4.09 13.12
N SER A 568 -14.36 4.49 12.73
CA SER A 568 -15.39 4.90 13.69
C SER A 568 -15.62 3.80 14.74
N GLU A 569 -15.51 2.54 14.32
CA GLU A 569 -15.59 1.31 15.12
C GLU A 569 -14.34 1.00 15.94
N SER A 570 -13.38 1.92 16.01
CA SER A 570 -12.24 1.83 16.93
C SER A 570 -12.32 2.84 18.06
N SER A 571 -13.19 3.85 17.89
CA SER A 571 -13.25 5.09 18.70
C SER A 571 -11.90 5.77 18.92
N VAL A 572 -10.99 5.55 17.98
CA VAL A 572 -9.77 6.34 17.85
C VAL A 572 -10.13 7.56 17.02
N THR A 573 -9.82 8.75 17.51
CA THR A 573 -10.01 9.98 16.75
C THR A 573 -8.99 10.03 15.62
N PHE A 574 -9.43 10.44 14.43
CA PHE A 574 -8.59 10.55 13.25
C PHE A 574 -9.02 11.73 12.38
N ASP A 575 -8.05 12.33 11.71
CA ASP A 575 -8.34 13.31 10.66
C ASP A 575 -8.53 12.55 9.35
N ALA A 576 -9.73 12.63 8.76
CA ALA A 576 -10.06 11.92 7.53
C ALA A 576 -9.37 12.52 6.28
N SER A 577 -9.03 13.80 6.32
CA SER A 577 -8.47 14.58 5.22
C SER A 577 -7.13 15.24 5.60
N LEU A 578 -6.60 16.08 4.71
CA LEU A 578 -5.48 16.97 5.01
C LEU A 578 -5.83 17.91 6.17
#